data_AF-A0A967Z0Y8-F1
#
_entry.id   AF-A0A967Z0Y8-F1
#
_cell.length_a   1.000
_cell.length_b   1.000
_cell.length_c   1.000
_cell.angle_alpha   90.00
_cell.angle_beta   90.00
_cell.angle_gamma   90.00
#
_symmetry.space_group_name_H-M   'P 1'
#
loop_
_entity.id
_entity.type
_entity.pdbx_description
1 polymer ?
#
loop_
_entity_poly.entity_id
_entity_poly.type
_entity_poly.pdbx_seq_one_letter_code
_entity_poly.pdbx_strand_id
1 'polypeptide(L)'
;MEDGIAFFKHRLHKRRGEDRVARRKLIKAYMLRFKAYGGATNLQKAKIHLEALLQRYPDKASLQSSLAGIYLAEHRFREAVDMARAAVESADPENRAKLNLRLFDVFWAYGKYEEAEQLLRTNKFNRHSFDFLVREARLADKLGNLEKARGNMVLALRECKAYAQSPVVIAWCHTTLAHFEHHSSNPKAVCIVTSRMNSILIKSLSNAFIRIDWFKVRKKH
;
A
#
# COMPACT_ATOMS: atom_id res chain seq x y z
N MET A 1 -18.15 -3.76 8.68
CA MET A 1 -17.49 -2.49 8.26
C MET A 1 -18.50 -1.34 8.18
N GLU A 2 -19.75 -1.63 7.80
CA GLU A 2 -20.81 -0.61 7.67
C GLU A 2 -21.23 -0.01 9.01
N ASP A 3 -21.33 -0.83 10.07
CA ASP A 3 -21.68 -0.38 11.43
C ASP A 3 -20.69 0.65 11.99
N GLY A 4 -19.40 0.48 11.69
CA GLY A 4 -18.35 1.40 12.11
C GLY A 4 -18.47 2.77 11.42
N ILE A 5 -18.80 2.79 10.13
CA ILE A 5 -19.01 4.06 9.39
C ILE A 5 -20.25 4.76 9.92
N ALA A 6 -21.36 4.04 10.11
CA ALA A 6 -22.60 4.61 10.67
C ALA A 6 -22.35 5.22 12.06
N PHE A 7 -21.67 4.49 12.94
CA PHE A 7 -21.29 4.96 14.28
C PHE A 7 -20.49 6.27 14.23
N PHE A 8 -19.41 6.32 13.44
CA PHE A 8 -18.57 7.52 13.38
C PHE A 8 -19.24 8.69 12.67
N LYS A 9 -20.13 8.45 11.70
CA LYS A 9 -20.96 9.51 11.10
C LYS A 9 -21.91 10.12 12.13
N HIS A 10 -22.62 9.28 12.89
CA HIS A 10 -23.52 9.72 13.96
C HIS A 10 -22.79 10.52 15.03
N ARG A 11 -21.64 10.02 15.48
CA ARG A 11 -20.77 10.70 16.45
C ARG A 11 -20.27 12.05 15.93
N LEU A 12 -19.90 12.12 14.64
CA LEU A 12 -19.47 13.37 14.01
C LEU A 12 -20.62 14.39 13.93
N HIS A 13 -21.84 13.94 13.59
CA HIS A 13 -23.03 14.78 13.58
C HIS A 13 -23.36 15.35 14.97
N LYS A 14 -23.38 14.50 16.01
CA LYS A 14 -23.61 14.94 17.40
C LYS A 14 -22.60 15.98 17.88
N ARG A 15 -21.38 15.95 17.34
CA ARG A 15 -20.29 16.88 17.66
C ARG A 15 -20.14 18.00 16.61
N ARG A 16 -21.22 18.32 15.88
CA ARG A 16 -21.30 19.42 14.90
C ARG A 16 -20.16 19.42 13.86
N GLY A 17 -19.68 18.25 13.49
CA GLY A 17 -18.60 18.10 12.51
C GLY A 17 -17.19 18.36 13.06
N GLU A 18 -17.01 18.57 14.36
CA GLU A 18 -15.71 18.95 14.93
C GLU A 18 -14.86 17.78 15.44
N ASP A 19 -15.44 16.57 15.50
CA ASP A 19 -14.74 15.40 16.02
C ASP A 19 -13.62 14.91 15.07
N ARG A 20 -12.39 15.32 15.40
CA ARG A 20 -11.17 14.92 14.69
C ARG A 20 -10.96 13.40 14.69
N VAL A 21 -11.27 12.72 15.78
CA VAL A 21 -11.09 11.27 15.89
C VAL A 21 -12.07 10.57 14.97
N ALA A 22 -13.34 10.98 14.99
CA ALA A 22 -14.36 10.44 14.10
C ALA A 22 -13.98 10.66 12.63
N ARG A 23 -13.52 11.86 12.24
CA ARG A 23 -13.04 12.13 10.87
C ARG A 23 -11.91 11.19 10.47
N ARG A 24 -10.87 11.03 11.31
CA ARG A 24 -9.75 10.10 11.01
C ARG A 24 -10.23 8.65 10.84
N LYS A 25 -11.19 8.21 11.67
CA LYS A 25 -11.75 6.86 11.58
C LYS A 25 -12.57 6.68 10.30
N LEU A 26 -13.35 7.69 9.90
CA LEU A 26 -14.10 7.71 8.63
C LEU A 26 -13.17 7.67 7.42
N ILE A 27 -12.12 8.50 7.39
CA ILE A 27 -11.10 8.48 6.33
C ILE A 27 -10.53 7.06 6.18
N LYS A 28 -10.07 6.46 7.29
CA LYS A 28 -9.52 5.10 7.27
C LYS A 28 -10.54 4.07 6.76
N ALA A 29 -11.79 4.15 7.19
CA ALA A 29 -12.84 3.22 6.79
C ALA A 29 -13.18 3.35 5.29
N TYR A 30 -13.31 4.58 4.78
CA TYR A 30 -13.57 4.82 3.37
C TYR A 30 -12.41 4.39 2.48
N MET A 31 -11.17 4.69 2.86
CA MET A 31 -9.99 4.21 2.12
C MET A 31 -9.90 2.68 2.09
N LEU A 32 -10.28 2.01 3.19
CA LEU A 32 -10.32 0.55 3.23
C LEU A 32 -11.42 -0.01 2.31
N ARG A 33 -12.61 0.60 2.29
CA ARG A 33 -13.68 0.22 1.34
C ARG A 33 -13.25 0.45 -0.11
N PHE A 34 -12.59 1.58 -0.40
CA PHE A 34 -12.05 1.82 -1.73
C PHE A 34 -11.05 0.73 -2.13
N LYS A 35 -10.12 0.36 -1.25
CA LYS A 35 -9.16 -0.71 -1.52
C LYS A 35 -9.83 -2.07 -1.76
N ALA A 36 -10.96 -2.34 -1.09
CA ALA A 36 -11.68 -3.60 -1.22
C ALA A 36 -12.60 -3.66 -2.45
N TYR A 37 -13.23 -2.55 -2.83
CA TYR A 37 -14.34 -2.53 -3.79
C TYR A 37 -14.14 -1.57 -4.99
N GLY A 38 -13.09 -0.75 -5.00
CA GLY A 38 -12.78 0.17 -6.09
C GLY A 38 -13.74 1.36 -6.28
N GLY A 39 -14.75 1.53 -5.43
CA GLY A 39 -15.77 2.57 -5.62
C GLY A 39 -15.24 3.99 -5.39
N ALA A 40 -15.21 4.81 -6.45
CA ALA A 40 -14.76 6.22 -6.44
C ALA A 40 -15.48 7.08 -5.39
N THR A 41 -16.75 6.80 -5.11
CA THR A 41 -17.53 7.46 -4.04
C THR A 41 -16.86 7.37 -2.67
N ASN A 42 -16.13 6.29 -2.39
CA ASN A 42 -15.40 6.16 -1.13
C ASN A 42 -14.17 7.08 -1.09
N LEU A 43 -13.46 7.26 -2.20
CA LEU A 43 -12.35 8.22 -2.29
C LEU A 43 -12.87 9.64 -2.01
N GLN A 44 -13.95 10.04 -2.67
CA GLN A 44 -14.52 11.37 -2.49
C GLN A 44 -14.95 11.62 -1.04
N LYS A 45 -15.58 10.63 -0.39
CA LYS A 45 -15.96 10.72 1.03
C LYS A 45 -14.74 10.81 1.95
N ALA A 46 -13.68 10.05 1.68
CA ALA A 46 -12.43 10.14 2.44
C ALA A 46 -11.81 11.54 2.29
N LYS A 47 -11.77 12.06 1.07
CA LYS A 47 -11.20 13.36 0.71
C LYS A 47 -11.88 14.52 1.44
N ILE A 48 -13.22 14.58 1.44
CA ILE A 48 -13.99 15.60 2.16
C ILE A 48 -13.61 15.66 3.64
N HIS A 49 -13.49 14.50 4.30
CA HIS A 49 -13.11 14.46 5.70
C HIS A 49 -11.66 14.89 5.92
N LEU A 50 -10.78 14.61 4.97
CA LEU A 50 -9.36 14.91 5.04
C LEU A 50 -9.08 16.40 4.79
N GLU A 51 -9.71 17.00 3.78
CA GLU A 51 -9.65 18.44 3.49
C GLU A 51 -10.16 19.26 4.68
N ALA A 52 -11.28 18.86 5.30
CA ALA A 52 -11.78 19.50 6.50
C ALA A 52 -10.83 19.40 7.71
N LEU A 53 -9.97 18.37 7.77
CA LEU A 53 -8.92 18.31 8.78
C LEU A 53 -7.73 19.20 8.40
N LEU A 54 -7.34 19.24 7.13
CA LEU A 54 -6.25 20.09 6.64
C LEU A 54 -6.57 21.58 6.78
N GLN A 55 -7.82 22.01 6.63
CA GLN A 55 -8.23 23.39 6.92
C GLN A 55 -7.89 23.83 8.35
N ARG A 56 -7.82 22.90 9.30
CA ARG A 56 -7.53 23.17 10.72
C ARG A 56 -6.09 22.84 11.10
N TYR A 57 -5.45 21.98 10.33
CA TYR A 57 -4.11 21.45 10.58
C TYR A 57 -3.35 21.38 9.24
N PRO A 58 -3.07 22.53 8.60
CA PRO A 58 -2.55 22.58 7.23
C PRO A 58 -1.20 21.88 7.09
N ASP A 59 -0.35 21.99 8.11
CA ASP A 59 1.02 21.45 8.11
C ASP A 59 1.12 20.05 8.73
N LYS A 60 -0.02 19.33 8.83
CA LYS A 60 0.05 17.96 9.35
C LYS A 60 0.49 17.01 8.24
N ALA A 61 1.78 16.70 8.21
CA ALA A 61 2.42 15.75 7.29
C ALA A 61 1.63 14.46 7.02
N SER A 62 1.07 13.83 8.06
CA SER A 62 0.29 12.60 7.90
C SER A 62 -1.04 12.78 7.16
N LEU A 63 -1.67 13.96 7.28
CA LEU A 63 -2.85 14.31 6.50
C LEU A 63 -2.46 14.61 5.06
N GLN A 64 -1.46 15.46 4.82
CA GLN A 64 -0.95 15.78 3.47
C GLN A 64 -0.56 14.49 2.70
N SER A 65 0.18 13.58 3.35
CA SER A 65 0.56 12.28 2.78
C SER A 65 -0.64 11.38 2.44
N SER A 66 -1.71 11.47 3.23
CA SER A 66 -2.95 10.73 2.96
C SER A 66 -3.71 11.35 1.77
N LEU A 67 -3.69 12.69 1.63
CA LEU A 67 -4.29 13.37 0.48
C LEU A 67 -3.55 13.03 -0.80
N ALA A 68 -2.22 13.01 -0.77
CA ALA A 68 -1.40 12.57 -1.89
C ALA A 68 -1.78 11.16 -2.36
N GLY A 69 -2.05 10.24 -1.42
CA GLY A 69 -2.52 8.90 -1.73
C GLY A 69 -3.92 8.85 -2.37
N ILE A 70 -4.80 9.78 -2.02
CA ILE A 70 -6.12 9.93 -2.66
C ILE A 70 -5.95 10.47 -4.08
N TYR A 71 -5.17 11.55 -4.26
CA TYR A 71 -4.92 12.11 -5.58
C TYR A 71 -4.26 11.11 -6.52
N LEU A 72 -3.35 10.27 -6.00
CA LEU A 72 -2.76 9.18 -6.77
C LEU A 72 -3.81 8.17 -7.25
N ALA A 73 -4.78 7.81 -6.39
CA ALA A 73 -5.88 6.92 -6.75
C ALA A 73 -6.90 7.57 -7.70
N GLU A 74 -7.00 8.90 -7.71
CA GLU A 74 -7.76 9.69 -8.68
C GLU A 74 -6.99 9.96 -9.99
N HIS A 75 -5.76 9.44 -10.14
CA HIS A 75 -4.85 9.74 -11.25
C HIS A 75 -4.52 11.23 -11.42
N ARG A 76 -4.66 12.01 -10.35
CA ARG A 76 -4.32 13.44 -10.26
C ARG A 76 -2.87 13.60 -9.81
N PHE A 77 -1.95 13.29 -10.72
CA PHE A 77 -0.54 13.12 -10.37
C PHE A 77 0.15 14.41 -9.92
N ARG A 78 -0.19 15.56 -10.54
CA ARG A 78 0.40 16.84 -10.17
C ARG A 78 0.04 17.23 -8.74
N GLU A 79 -1.23 17.16 -8.40
CA GLU A 79 -1.71 17.46 -7.04
C GLU A 79 -1.20 16.43 -6.01
N ALA A 80 -1.01 15.17 -6.43
CA ALA A 80 -0.36 14.17 -5.59
C ALA A 80 1.09 14.55 -5.28
N VAL A 81 1.85 15.08 -6.25
CA VAL A 81 3.23 15.56 -6.04
C VAL A 81 3.23 16.72 -5.04
N ASP A 82 2.37 17.71 -5.24
CA ASP A 82 2.31 18.89 -4.39
C ASP A 82 2.04 18.48 -2.92
N MET A 83 1.06 17.60 -2.70
CA MET A 83 0.74 17.10 -1.36
C MET A 83 1.83 16.20 -0.76
N ALA A 84 2.50 15.38 -1.56
CA ALA A 84 3.58 14.52 -1.08
C ALA A 84 4.83 15.33 -0.71
N ARG A 85 5.15 16.39 -1.47
CA ARG A 85 6.24 17.32 -1.14
C ARG A 85 5.93 18.10 0.14
N ALA A 86 4.74 18.69 0.25
CA ALA A 86 4.30 19.37 1.47
C ALA A 86 4.37 18.45 2.71
N ALA A 87 4.03 17.17 2.55
CA ALA A 87 4.15 16.17 3.60
C ALA A 87 5.61 15.95 4.05
N VAL A 88 6.56 15.89 3.12
CA VAL A 88 7.99 15.74 3.43
C VAL A 88 8.55 17.00 4.09
N GLU A 89 8.13 18.19 3.64
CA GLU A 89 8.53 19.48 4.22
C GLU A 89 8.05 19.61 5.66
N SER A 90 6.81 19.21 5.93
CA SER A 90 6.20 19.24 7.27
C SER A 90 6.60 18.05 8.15
N ALA A 91 7.57 17.22 7.72
CA ALA A 91 7.91 15.97 8.36
C ALA A 91 8.87 16.15 9.53
N ASP A 92 8.50 15.55 10.67
CA ASP A 92 9.43 15.25 11.75
C ASP A 92 10.55 14.31 11.24
N PRO A 93 11.79 14.42 11.75
CA PRO A 93 12.93 13.62 11.28
C PRO A 93 12.67 12.12 11.23
N GLU A 94 11.98 11.58 12.24
CA GLU A 94 11.64 10.16 12.35
C GLU A 94 10.70 9.66 11.23
N ASN A 95 9.80 10.54 10.76
CA ASN A 95 8.80 10.20 9.75
C ASN A 95 9.26 10.51 8.32
N ARG A 96 10.31 11.32 8.17
CA ARG A 96 10.76 11.84 6.87
C ARG A 96 11.11 10.73 5.88
N ALA A 97 11.79 9.67 6.30
CA ALA A 97 12.12 8.54 5.43
C ALA A 97 10.87 7.87 4.85
N LYS A 98 9.84 7.64 5.68
CA LYS A 98 8.57 7.06 5.22
C LYS A 98 7.83 7.96 4.24
N LEU A 99 7.81 9.27 4.49
CA LEU A 99 7.15 10.24 3.60
C LEU A 99 7.91 10.41 2.29
N ASN A 100 9.23 10.33 2.30
CA ASN A 100 10.04 10.24 1.10
C ASN A 100 9.66 9.00 0.28
N LEU A 101 9.51 7.81 0.88
CA LEU A 101 9.06 6.62 0.12
C LEU A 101 7.65 6.79 -0.47
N ARG A 102 6.77 7.57 0.17
CA ARG A 102 5.49 7.97 -0.44
C ARG A 102 5.70 8.91 -1.64
N LEU A 103 6.57 9.90 -1.53
CA LEU A 103 6.89 10.83 -2.62
C LEU A 103 7.53 10.08 -3.80
N PHE A 104 8.36 9.07 -3.52
CA PHE A 104 8.87 8.13 -4.54
C PHE A 104 7.72 7.49 -5.32
N ASP A 105 6.73 6.91 -4.64
CA ASP A 105 5.61 6.24 -5.32
C ASP A 105 4.81 7.20 -6.21
N VAL A 106 4.68 8.44 -5.77
CA VAL A 106 3.99 9.50 -6.52
C VAL A 106 4.79 9.89 -7.77
N PHE A 107 6.10 10.14 -7.64
CA PHE A 107 6.95 10.42 -8.80
C PHE A 107 6.97 9.26 -9.77
N TRP A 108 7.09 8.03 -9.26
CA TRP A 108 7.08 6.83 -10.07
C TRP A 108 5.79 6.71 -10.90
N ALA A 109 4.64 6.92 -10.27
CA ALA A 109 3.35 6.84 -10.95
C ALA A 109 3.13 7.99 -11.94
N TYR A 110 3.71 9.16 -11.66
CA TYR A 110 3.68 10.29 -12.58
C TYR A 110 4.64 10.13 -13.77
N GLY A 111 5.55 9.15 -13.74
CA GLY A 111 6.58 8.95 -14.78
C GLY A 111 7.83 9.81 -14.57
N LYS A 112 8.01 10.39 -13.39
CA LYS A 112 9.17 11.18 -12.97
C LYS A 112 10.25 10.28 -12.37
N TYR A 113 10.83 9.42 -13.20
CA TYR A 113 11.71 8.33 -12.74
C TYR A 113 13.06 8.84 -12.24
N GLU A 114 13.59 9.89 -12.84
CA GLU A 114 14.84 10.54 -12.45
C GLU A 114 14.72 11.17 -11.05
N GLU A 115 13.60 11.86 -10.78
CA GLU A 115 13.31 12.40 -9.45
C GLU A 115 13.11 11.28 -8.41
N ALA A 116 12.46 10.18 -8.81
CA ALA A 116 12.28 9.01 -7.95
C ALA A 116 13.62 8.34 -7.59
N GLU A 117 14.50 8.15 -8.57
CA GLU A 117 15.86 7.64 -8.36
C GLU A 117 16.67 8.55 -7.43
N GLN A 118 16.67 9.85 -7.73
CA GLN A 118 17.41 10.83 -6.93
C GLN A 118 16.96 10.81 -5.47
N LEU A 119 15.66 10.60 -5.23
CA LEU A 119 15.11 10.50 -3.90
C LEU A 119 15.67 9.31 -3.12
N LEU A 120 15.75 8.12 -3.74
CA LEU A 120 16.37 6.92 -3.14
C LEU A 120 17.87 7.08 -2.89
N ARG A 121 18.56 7.85 -3.73
CA ARG A 121 20.01 8.09 -3.64
C ARG A 121 20.40 9.06 -2.53
N THR A 122 19.65 10.14 -2.37
CA THR A 122 20.03 11.28 -1.52
C THR A 122 19.51 11.20 -0.09
N ASN A 123 18.45 10.44 0.15
CA ASN A 123 17.84 10.35 1.47
C ASN A 123 18.35 9.12 2.23
N LYS A 124 18.34 9.22 3.56
CA LYS A 124 18.69 8.10 4.45
C LYS A 124 17.49 7.16 4.59
N PHE A 125 17.67 5.90 4.23
CA PHE A 125 16.67 4.84 4.40
C PHE A 125 17.30 3.62 5.06
N ASN A 126 16.46 2.82 5.72
CA ASN A 126 16.83 1.44 6.02
C ASN A 126 16.83 0.64 4.71
N ARG A 127 18.01 0.37 4.17
CA ARG A 127 18.19 -0.34 2.89
C ARG A 127 17.79 -1.81 2.92
N HIS A 128 17.56 -2.37 4.10
CA HIS A 128 17.04 -3.72 4.29
C HIS A 128 15.54 -3.76 4.55
N SER A 129 14.88 -2.60 4.68
CA SER A 129 13.43 -2.57 4.88
C SER A 129 12.71 -3.04 3.62
N PHE A 130 11.63 -3.80 3.82
CA PHE A 130 10.74 -4.21 2.74
C PHE A 130 10.34 -3.04 1.82
N ASP A 131 9.94 -1.92 2.42
CA ASP A 131 9.49 -0.73 1.68
C ASP A 131 10.58 -0.15 0.77
N PHE A 132 11.83 -0.12 1.21
CA PHE A 132 12.93 0.35 0.38
C PHE A 132 13.24 -0.66 -0.74
N LEU A 133 13.38 -1.95 -0.38
CA LEU A 133 13.80 -3.01 -1.31
C LEU A 133 12.86 -3.14 -2.50
N VAL A 134 11.53 -3.07 -2.31
CA VAL A 134 10.58 -3.18 -3.42
C VAL A 134 10.66 -1.99 -4.38
N ARG A 135 10.97 -0.80 -3.89
CA ARG A 135 11.10 0.43 -4.69
C ARG A 135 12.42 0.43 -5.47
N GLU A 136 13.51 0.05 -4.80
CA GLU A 136 14.81 -0.11 -5.46
C GLU A 136 14.78 -1.22 -6.51
N ALA A 137 14.07 -2.34 -6.25
CA ALA A 137 13.91 -3.41 -7.22
C ALA A 137 13.18 -2.94 -8.50
N ARG A 138 12.09 -2.19 -8.34
CA ARG A 138 11.33 -1.62 -9.48
C ARG A 138 12.17 -0.63 -10.29
N LEU A 139 12.94 0.21 -9.61
CA LEU A 139 13.86 1.14 -10.27
C LEU A 139 14.96 0.38 -11.03
N ALA A 140 15.55 -0.64 -10.43
CA ALA A 140 16.57 -1.47 -11.08
C ALA A 140 16.04 -2.19 -12.33
N ASP A 141 14.81 -2.73 -12.29
CA ASP A 141 14.16 -3.35 -13.45
C ASP A 141 13.97 -2.33 -14.59
N LYS A 142 13.49 -1.13 -14.27
CA LYS A 142 13.32 -0.04 -15.24
C LYS A 142 14.64 0.40 -15.90
N LEU A 143 15.74 0.34 -15.15
CA LEU A 143 17.09 0.63 -15.65
C LEU A 143 17.74 -0.56 -16.38
N GLY A 144 17.03 -1.68 -16.56
CA GLY A 144 17.53 -2.88 -17.22
C GLY A 144 18.47 -3.74 -16.35
N ASN A 145 18.62 -3.43 -15.07
CA ASN A 145 19.44 -4.20 -14.14
C ASN A 145 18.60 -5.31 -13.47
N LEU A 146 18.32 -6.36 -14.26
CA LEU A 146 17.50 -7.49 -13.84
C LEU A 146 18.04 -8.20 -12.59
N GLU A 147 19.35 -8.44 -12.54
CA GLU A 147 19.97 -9.16 -11.42
C GLU A 147 19.77 -8.39 -10.10
N LYS A 148 19.96 -7.07 -10.10
CA LYS A 148 19.67 -6.23 -8.94
C LYS A 148 18.18 -6.21 -8.59
N ALA A 149 17.31 -6.12 -9.60
CA ALA A 149 15.86 -6.15 -9.39
C ALA A 149 15.39 -7.43 -8.72
N ARG A 150 15.83 -8.59 -9.23
CA ARG A 150 15.55 -9.91 -8.67
C ARG A 150 16.11 -10.04 -7.26
N GLY A 151 17.39 -9.69 -7.07
CA GLY A 151 18.07 -9.79 -5.77
C GLY A 151 17.32 -9.02 -4.68
N ASN A 152 17.00 -7.74 -4.95
CA ASN A 152 16.27 -6.89 -4.01
C ASN A 152 14.87 -7.41 -3.71
N MET A 153 14.15 -7.91 -4.71
CA MET A 153 12.80 -8.45 -4.51
C MET A 153 12.81 -9.79 -3.75
N VAL A 154 13.85 -10.63 -3.90
CA VAL A 154 14.04 -11.83 -3.08
C VAL A 154 14.30 -11.46 -1.62
N LEU A 155 15.13 -10.43 -1.36
CA LEU A 155 15.32 -9.90 -0.01
C LEU A 155 14.00 -9.36 0.56
N ALA A 156 13.23 -8.59 -0.22
CA ALA A 156 11.93 -8.08 0.19
C ALA A 156 10.95 -9.22 0.57
N LEU A 157 10.97 -10.32 -0.17
CA LEU A 157 10.15 -11.50 0.14
C LEU A 157 10.55 -12.19 1.44
N ARG A 158 11.85 -12.21 1.77
CA ARG A 158 12.35 -12.74 3.06
C ARG A 158 11.82 -11.88 4.21
N GLU A 159 11.93 -10.57 4.08
CA GLU A 159 11.39 -9.62 5.06
C GLU A 159 9.87 -9.78 5.23
N CYS A 160 9.11 -9.91 4.13
CA CYS A 160 7.67 -10.14 4.19
C CYS A 160 7.29 -11.35 5.04
N LYS A 161 8.02 -12.45 4.89
CA LYS A 161 7.75 -13.70 5.61
C LYS A 161 8.14 -13.59 7.08
N ALA A 162 9.25 -12.92 7.38
CA ALA A 162 9.70 -12.68 8.75
C ALA A 162 8.68 -11.86 9.56
N TYR A 163 8.04 -10.86 8.93
CA TYR A 163 7.05 -9.99 9.57
C TYR A 163 5.59 -10.43 9.41
N ALA A 164 5.33 -11.68 8.98
CA ALA A 164 3.99 -12.23 8.76
C ALA A 164 3.08 -11.28 7.94
N GLN A 165 3.62 -10.68 6.88
CA GLN A 165 2.85 -9.81 5.99
C GLN A 165 1.67 -10.56 5.37
N SER A 166 0.62 -9.81 5.01
CA SER A 166 -0.60 -10.37 4.43
C SER A 166 -0.28 -11.26 3.21
N PRO A 167 -0.99 -12.40 3.02
CA PRO A 167 -0.84 -13.25 1.83
C PRO A 167 -0.91 -12.50 0.51
N VAL A 168 -1.67 -11.40 0.46
CA VAL A 168 -1.77 -10.50 -0.70
C VAL A 168 -0.43 -9.84 -1.04
N VAL A 169 0.33 -9.40 -0.03
CA VAL A 169 1.65 -8.78 -0.23
C VAL A 169 2.67 -9.81 -0.72
N ILE A 170 2.63 -11.01 -0.14
CA ILE A 170 3.49 -12.13 -0.56
C ILE A 170 3.19 -12.52 -2.01
N ALA A 171 1.90 -12.64 -2.37
CA ALA A 171 1.47 -12.93 -3.74
C ALA A 171 1.93 -11.83 -4.72
N TRP A 172 1.80 -10.57 -4.33
CA TRP A 172 2.28 -9.43 -5.13
C TRP A 172 3.80 -9.42 -5.34
N CYS A 173 4.59 -9.83 -4.34
CA CYS A 173 6.04 -9.97 -4.51
C CYS A 173 6.36 -11.07 -5.54
N HIS A 174 5.63 -12.19 -5.50
CA HIS A 174 5.79 -13.27 -6.47
C HIS A 174 5.38 -12.86 -7.90
N THR A 175 4.27 -12.13 -8.08
CA THR A 175 3.93 -11.59 -9.41
C THR A 175 5.00 -10.65 -9.92
N THR A 176 5.53 -9.79 -9.04
CA THR A 176 6.52 -8.78 -9.43
C THR A 176 7.82 -9.44 -9.87
N LEU A 177 8.30 -10.46 -9.15
CA LEU A 177 9.45 -11.26 -9.59
C LEU A 177 9.23 -11.83 -11.00
N ALA A 178 8.05 -12.38 -11.27
CA ALA A 178 7.78 -12.96 -12.56
C ALA A 178 7.64 -11.95 -13.69
N HIS A 179 7.14 -10.74 -13.40
CA HIS A 179 7.17 -9.65 -14.37
C HIS A 179 8.61 -9.29 -14.75
N PHE A 180 9.52 -9.21 -13.78
CA PHE A 180 10.94 -8.98 -14.06
C PHE A 180 11.52 -10.08 -14.97
N GLU A 181 11.24 -11.35 -14.67
CA GLU A 181 11.68 -12.47 -15.52
C GLU A 181 11.08 -12.43 -16.93
N HIS A 182 9.81 -12.05 -17.05
CA HIS A 182 9.14 -11.96 -18.34
C HIS A 182 9.74 -10.86 -19.22
N HIS A 183 10.04 -9.68 -18.66
CA HIS A 183 10.72 -8.60 -19.37
C HIS A 183 12.09 -9.04 -19.91
N SER A 184 12.75 -9.98 -19.23
CA SER A 184 14.04 -10.55 -19.65
C SER A 184 13.96 -11.68 -20.69
N SER A 185 12.76 -11.99 -21.22
CA SER A 185 12.52 -13.07 -22.17
C SER A 185 12.85 -14.48 -21.65
N ASN A 186 12.79 -14.69 -20.32
CA ASN A 186 13.02 -15.98 -19.69
C ASN A 186 11.70 -16.78 -19.53
N PRO A 187 11.46 -17.88 -20.27
CA PRO A 187 10.20 -18.63 -20.22
C PRO A 187 9.94 -19.35 -18.89
N LYS A 188 10.94 -19.48 -17.99
CA LYS A 188 10.76 -20.08 -16.65
C LYS A 188 9.92 -19.19 -15.70
N ALA A 189 9.70 -17.92 -16.05
CA ALA A 189 8.93 -16.93 -15.27
C ALA A 189 7.53 -17.40 -14.89
N VAL A 190 6.76 -17.88 -15.88
CA VAL A 190 5.34 -18.21 -15.75
C VAL A 190 5.13 -19.43 -14.85
N CYS A 191 6.04 -20.41 -14.92
CA CYS A 191 5.94 -21.67 -14.17
C CYS A 191 6.22 -21.49 -12.66
N ILE A 192 7.09 -20.55 -12.29
CA ILE A 192 7.38 -20.23 -10.88
C ILE A 192 6.17 -19.55 -10.21
N VAL A 193 5.42 -18.72 -10.95
CA VAL A 193 4.22 -18.03 -10.45
C VAL A 193 3.12 -19.03 -10.14
N THR A 194 2.76 -19.86 -11.11
CA THR A 194 1.61 -20.77 -11.00
C THR A 194 1.81 -21.78 -9.87
N SER A 195 3.01 -22.36 -9.77
CA SER A 195 3.34 -23.33 -8.71
C SER A 195 3.37 -22.72 -7.31
N ARG A 196 3.97 -21.54 -7.13
CA ARG A 196 4.10 -20.90 -5.80
C ARG A 196 2.82 -20.20 -5.35
N MET A 197 2.05 -19.59 -6.25
CA MET A 197 0.76 -18.99 -5.91
C MET A 197 -0.26 -20.04 -5.49
N ASN A 198 -0.33 -21.18 -6.20
CA ASN A 198 -1.20 -22.27 -5.80
C ASN A 198 -0.85 -22.77 -4.40
N SER A 199 0.43 -22.89 -4.05
CA SER A 199 0.86 -23.27 -2.70
C SER A 199 0.42 -22.27 -1.62
N ILE A 200 0.49 -20.95 -1.90
CA ILE A 200 0.07 -19.90 -0.95
C ILE A 200 -1.45 -19.89 -0.79
N LEU A 201 -2.20 -19.99 -1.88
CA LEU A 201 -3.67 -20.04 -1.87
C LEU A 201 -4.16 -21.28 -1.12
N ILE A 202 -3.58 -22.46 -1.42
CA ILE A 202 -3.90 -23.72 -0.73
C ILE A 202 -3.59 -23.62 0.76
N LYS A 203 -2.43 -23.06 1.16
CA LYS A 203 -2.09 -22.86 2.57
C LYS A 203 -3.00 -21.84 3.28
N SER A 204 -3.48 -20.82 2.57
CA SER A 204 -4.41 -19.83 3.14
C SER A 204 -5.82 -20.42 3.32
N LEU A 205 -6.25 -21.28 2.39
CA LEU A 205 -7.51 -22.00 2.46
C LEU A 205 -7.47 -23.10 3.52
N SER A 206 -6.36 -23.82 3.66
CA SER A 206 -6.20 -24.81 4.73
C SER A 206 -6.21 -24.16 6.12
N ASN A 207 -5.58 -22.99 6.28
CA ASN A 207 -5.64 -22.23 7.54
C ASN A 207 -7.02 -21.61 7.82
N ALA A 208 -7.83 -21.36 6.79
CA ALA A 208 -9.23 -20.96 6.95
C ALA A 208 -10.15 -22.15 7.29
N PHE A 209 -9.83 -23.35 6.81
CA PHE A 209 -10.60 -24.57 7.08
C PHE A 209 -10.32 -25.22 8.44
N ILE A 210 -9.16 -24.95 9.06
CA ILE A 210 -8.80 -25.49 10.40
C ILE A 210 -9.60 -24.81 11.55
N ARG A 211 -10.52 -23.86 11.26
CA ARG A 211 -11.44 -23.27 12.26
C ARG A 211 -12.88 -23.78 12.20
N ILE A 212 -13.17 -24.82 11.41
CA ILE A 212 -14.46 -25.52 11.45
C ILE A 212 -14.16 -27.00 11.66
N ASP A 213 -13.78 -27.35 12.88
CA ASP A 213 -13.64 -28.75 13.27
C ASP A 213 -14.97 -29.23 13.89
N TRP A 214 -15.46 -30.34 13.31
CA TRP A 214 -16.40 -31.31 13.89
C TRP A 214 -17.82 -30.87 14.25
N PHE A 215 -18.78 -31.09 13.34
CA PHE A 215 -20.10 -31.60 13.75
C PHE A 215 -20.77 -32.45 12.66
N LYS A 216 -20.80 -33.77 12.95
CA LYS A 216 -21.78 -34.79 12.56
C LYS A 216 -22.15 -34.98 11.07
N VAL A 217 -21.65 -36.07 10.48
CA VAL A 217 -22.49 -37.02 9.75
C VAL A 217 -22.09 -38.45 10.13
N ARG A 218 -22.74 -39.02 11.15
CA ARG A 218 -22.82 -40.48 11.32
C ARG A 218 -23.77 -40.99 10.23
N LYS A 219 -23.24 -41.80 9.32
CA LYS A 219 -24.03 -42.62 8.38
C LYS A 219 -24.94 -43.56 9.20
N LYS A 220 -26.24 -43.54 8.91
CA LYS A 220 -27.14 -44.66 9.21
C LYS A 220 -26.83 -45.78 8.22
N HIS A 221 -26.42 -46.93 8.72
CA HIS A 221 -26.95 -48.22 8.35
C HIS A 221 -27.26 -48.96 9.66
#